data_AF-A0A2G8JJF3-F1
#
_entry.id   AF-A0A2G8JJF3-F1
#
_cell.length_a   1.000
_cell.length_b   1.000
_cell.length_c   1.000
_cell.angle_alpha   90.00
_cell.angle_beta   90.00
_cell.angle_gamma   90.00
#
_symmetry.space_group_name_H-M   'P 1'
#
loop_
_entity.id
_entity.type
_entity.pdbx_description
1 polymer ?
#
loop_
_entity_poly.entity_id
_entity_poly.type
_entity_poly.pdbx_seq_one_letter_code
_entity_poly.pdbx_strand_id
1 'polypeptide(L)'
;GFFRRCLRRKKEYICPKGGKCEISRHQRNRCPSCRYKKCIELGMSKEAVRIGRIPNKQKETDFVDIEPYIVEDIKELDDSEILKEVVIDEDTEKLILTAGEAHKNTAKSY
;
A
#
# COMPACT_ATOMS: atom_id res chain seq x y z
N GLY A 1 -10.74 11.68 -4.27
CA GLY A 1 -9.97 12.15 -3.10
C GLY A 1 -8.61 12.64 -3.53
N PHE A 2 -7.95 13.48 -2.73
CA PHE A 2 -6.58 13.98 -3.01
C PHE A 2 -5.60 12.82 -3.25
N PHE A 3 -5.54 11.85 -2.33
CA PHE A 3 -4.65 10.69 -2.41
C PHE A 3 -4.84 9.89 -3.72
N ARG A 4 -6.08 9.55 -4.10
CA ARG A 4 -6.39 8.89 -5.39
C ARG A 4 -5.86 9.66 -6.61
N ARG A 5 -5.94 10.99 -6.57
CA ARG A 5 -5.48 11.87 -7.66
C ARG A 5 -3.97 11.96 -7.75
N CYS A 6 -3.26 11.78 -6.64
CA CYS A 6 -1.81 11.69 -6.60
C CYS A 6 -1.34 10.36 -7.18
N LEU A 7 -2.00 9.25 -6.81
CA LEU A 7 -1.66 7.91 -7.34
C LEU A 7 -1.84 7.78 -8.85
N ARG A 8 -2.86 8.43 -9.42
CA ARG A 8 -3.16 8.36 -10.87
C ARG A 8 -2.36 9.31 -11.73
N ARG A 9 -1.68 10.29 -11.14
CA ARG A 9 -0.90 11.28 -11.90
C ARG A 9 0.56 10.99 -11.69
N LYS A 10 1.31 10.73 -12.77
CA LYS A 10 2.78 10.69 -12.79
C LYS A 10 3.43 12.07 -12.56
N LYS A 11 2.74 12.99 -11.88
CA LYS A 11 3.26 14.33 -11.61
C LYS A 11 4.02 14.29 -10.30
N GLU A 12 5.30 14.61 -10.36
CA GLU A 12 6.11 14.84 -9.18
C GLU A 12 5.62 16.06 -8.41
N TYR A 13 5.39 15.87 -7.12
CA TYR A 13 5.06 16.97 -6.21
C TYR A 13 6.34 17.43 -5.52
N ILE A 14 6.87 18.58 -5.94
CA ILE A 14 8.05 19.19 -5.35
C ILE A 14 7.61 20.15 -4.23
N CYS A 15 8.32 20.10 -3.09
CA CYS A 15 8.08 21.03 -2.00
C CYS A 15 8.87 22.33 -2.21
N PRO A 16 8.22 23.51 -2.20
CA PRO A 16 8.93 24.78 -2.34
C PRO A 16 9.71 25.22 -1.09
N LYS A 17 9.58 24.49 0.03
CA LYS A 17 10.11 24.87 1.36
C LYS A 17 10.95 23.77 2.02
N GLY A 18 11.52 22.85 1.25
CA GLY A 18 12.44 21.83 1.79
C GLY A 18 11.78 20.64 2.51
N GLY A 19 10.52 20.32 2.18
CA GLY A 19 9.90 19.04 2.55
C GLY A 19 9.33 18.93 3.96
N LYS A 20 9.38 20.00 4.78
CA LYS A 20 8.94 20.01 6.19
C LYS A 20 7.70 20.87 6.46
N CYS A 21 6.83 21.06 5.47
CA CYS A 21 5.62 21.87 5.65
C CYS A 21 4.66 21.23 6.66
N GLU A 22 4.18 22.02 7.62
CA GLU A 22 3.11 21.60 8.53
C GLU A 22 1.77 21.48 7.80
N ILE A 23 1.07 20.35 8.00
CA ILE A 23 -0.19 20.04 7.32
C ILE A 23 -1.35 20.16 8.31
N SER A 24 -2.07 21.28 8.25
CA SER A 24 -3.30 21.52 9.03
C SER A 24 -4.54 21.65 8.15
N ARG A 25 -5.74 21.68 8.75
CA ARG A 25 -7.03 21.77 8.02
C ARG A 25 -7.08 22.95 7.05
N HIS A 26 -6.50 24.10 7.44
CA HIS A 26 -6.50 25.33 6.64
C HIS A 26 -5.40 25.37 5.58
N GLN A 27 -4.29 24.63 5.78
CA GLN A 27 -3.06 24.80 5.00
C GLN A 27 -2.68 23.57 4.18
N ARG A 28 -3.40 22.45 4.32
CA ARG A 28 -3.12 21.18 3.64
C ARG A 28 -3.00 21.29 2.11
N ASN A 29 -3.65 22.27 1.48
CA ASN A 29 -3.58 22.44 0.02
C ASN A 29 -2.34 23.25 -0.45
N ARG A 30 -1.60 23.92 0.44
CA ARG A 30 -0.45 24.77 0.07
C ARG A 30 0.74 23.98 -0.43
N CYS A 31 0.96 22.78 0.11
CA CYS A 31 2.07 21.92 -0.29
C CYS A 31 1.55 20.50 -0.58
N PRO A 32 1.21 20.20 -1.85
CA PRO A 32 0.79 18.87 -2.26
C PRO A 32 1.85 17.80 -1.94
N SER A 33 3.13 18.14 -2.04
CA SER A 33 4.27 17.26 -1.74
C SER A 33 4.23 16.76 -0.29
N CYS A 34 4.31 17.68 0.68
CA CYS A 34 4.29 17.31 2.10
C CYS A 34 2.96 16.70 2.53
N ARG A 35 1.84 17.10 1.90
CA ARG A 35 0.55 16.45 2.15
C ARG A 35 0.55 14.99 1.69
N TYR A 36 1.07 14.71 0.50
CA TYR A 36 1.14 13.35 -0.03
C TYR A 36 2.07 12.50 0.85
N LYS A 37 3.26 13.01 1.20
CA LYS A 37 4.17 12.36 2.15
C LYS A 37 3.47 12.03 3.47
N LYS A 38 2.74 12.99 4.05
CA LYS A 38 2.00 12.77 5.30
C LYS A 38 0.90 11.71 5.17
N CYS A 39 0.23 11.62 4.01
CA CYS A 39 -0.74 10.54 3.76
C CYS A 39 -0.07 9.16 3.82
N ILE A 40 1.10 9.01 3.21
CA ILE A 40 1.87 7.75 3.23
C ILE A 40 2.34 7.45 4.66
N GLU A 41 2.91 8.42 5.38
CA GLU A 41 3.36 8.27 6.77
C GLU A 41 2.22 7.83 7.72
N LEU A 42 0.99 8.25 7.44
CA LEU A 42 -0.20 7.85 8.21
C LEU A 42 -0.82 6.53 7.73
N GLY A 43 -0.15 5.78 6.85
CA GLY A 43 -0.58 4.46 6.40
C GLY A 43 -1.65 4.47 5.31
N MET A 44 -1.83 5.56 4.57
CA MET A 44 -2.69 5.50 3.37
C MET A 44 -1.98 4.64 2.32
N SER A 45 -2.51 3.45 2.06
CA SER A 45 -2.00 2.55 1.03
C SER A 45 -2.86 2.62 -0.23
N LYS A 46 -2.23 2.39 -1.38
CA LYS A 46 -2.93 2.27 -2.67
C LYS A 46 -3.92 1.11 -2.67
N GLU A 47 -3.52 -0.01 -2.07
CA GLU A 47 -4.28 -1.26 -2.01
C GLU A 47 -5.57 -1.12 -1.19
N ALA A 48 -5.54 -0.33 -0.11
CA ALA A 48 -6.71 -0.07 0.72
C ALA A 48 -7.66 0.99 0.12
N VAL A 49 -7.26 1.69 -0.95
CA VAL A 49 -8.16 2.59 -1.66
C VAL A 49 -9.20 1.76 -2.40
N ARG A 50 -10.39 1.64 -1.81
CA ARG A 50 -11.55 1.06 -2.50
C ARG A 50 -11.78 1.79 -3.82
N ILE A 51 -11.51 1.06 -4.89
CA ILE A 51 -11.96 1.31 -6.23
C ILE A 51 -13.49 1.18 -6.15
N GLY A 52 -14.22 2.30 -6.18
CA GLY A 52 -15.67 2.31 -6.00
C GLY A 52 -16.42 1.68 -7.18
N ARG A 53 -17.54 2.27 -7.58
CA ARG A 53 -18.29 1.84 -8.78
C ARG A 53 -17.54 2.24 -10.05
N ILE A 54 -16.54 1.45 -10.44
CA ILE A 54 -15.85 1.62 -11.72
C ILE A 54 -16.63 0.88 -12.82
N PRO A 55 -17.06 1.57 -13.90
CA PRO A 55 -17.63 0.92 -15.07
C PRO A 55 -16.66 -0.11 -15.64
N ASN A 56 -17.13 -1.28 -16.08
CA ASN A 56 -16.26 -2.37 -16.53
C ASN A 56 -15.19 -1.94 -17.55
N LYS A 57 -15.47 -0.98 -18.43
CA LYS A 57 -14.52 -0.41 -19.39
C LYS A 57 -13.30 0.31 -18.78
N GLN A 58 -13.38 0.77 -17.54
CA GLN A 58 -12.28 1.50 -16.87
C GLN A 58 -11.43 0.59 -15.97
N LYS A 59 -11.88 -0.64 -15.70
CA LYS A 59 -11.10 -1.61 -14.91
C LYS A 59 -9.80 -1.97 -15.63
N GLU A 60 -9.80 -2.08 -16.94
CA GLU A 60 -8.61 -2.42 -17.73
C GLU A 60 -7.53 -1.32 -17.70
N THR A 61 -7.89 -0.04 -17.57
CA THR A 61 -6.91 1.06 -17.63
C THR A 61 -6.33 1.42 -16.25
N ASP A 62 -7.08 1.23 -15.16
CA ASP A 62 -6.67 1.70 -13.83
C ASP A 62 -5.61 0.78 -13.15
N PHE A 63 -5.34 -0.42 -13.67
CA PHE A 63 -4.24 -1.30 -13.22
C PHE A 63 -2.96 -1.19 -14.07
N VAL A 64 -3.02 -0.57 -15.25
CA VAL A 64 -1.87 -0.51 -16.19
C VAL A 64 -0.96 0.70 -15.89
N ASP A 65 -1.47 1.74 -15.24
CA ASP A 65 -0.70 2.94 -14.89
C ASP A 65 0.08 2.83 -13.55
N ILE A 66 0.23 1.62 -13.01
CA ILE A 66 1.02 1.40 -11.80
C ILE A 66 2.50 1.26 -12.19
N GLU A 67 3.18 2.39 -12.39
CA GLU A 67 4.63 2.38 -12.20
C GLU A 67 4.89 2.10 -10.71
N PRO A 68 5.67 1.07 -10.36
CA PRO A 68 6.05 0.84 -8.99
C PRO A 68 6.88 2.04 -8.55
N TYR A 69 6.42 2.75 -7.53
CA TYR A 69 7.30 3.62 -6.75
C TYR A 69 8.24 2.69 -5.99
N ILE A 70 9.27 2.19 -6.68
CA ILE A 70 10.34 1.41 -6.08
C ILE A 70 11.09 2.42 -5.22
N VAL A 71 10.85 2.40 -3.92
CA VAL A 71 11.83 2.93 -2.97
C VAL A 71 13.08 2.09 -3.16
N GLU A 72 14.15 2.73 -3.63
CA GLU A 72 15.44 2.08 -3.93
C GLU A 72 15.98 1.33 -2.69
N ASP A 73 15.52 1.72 -1.49
CA ASP A 73 15.87 1.16 -0.19
C ASP A 73 15.29 -0.24 0.13
N ILE A 74 14.33 -0.78 -0.64
CA ILE A 74 13.77 -2.14 -0.37
C ILE A 74 14.64 -3.25 -0.99
N LYS A 75 15.64 -2.91 -1.81
CA LYS A 75 16.47 -3.92 -2.49
C LYS A 75 17.38 -4.76 -1.59
N GLU A 76 17.52 -4.42 -0.31
CA GLU A 76 18.44 -5.12 0.60
C GLU A 76 17.77 -5.84 1.78
N LEU A 77 16.45 -5.96 1.79
CA LEU A 77 15.80 -6.86 2.75
C LEU A 77 15.66 -8.23 2.08
N ASP A 78 16.64 -9.12 2.33
CA ASP A 78 16.51 -10.52 1.97
C ASP A 78 15.36 -11.12 2.79
N ASP A 79 14.25 -11.42 2.13
CA ASP A 79 13.08 -12.09 2.72
C ASP A 79 13.50 -13.37 3.49
N SER A 80 14.61 -14.00 3.11
CA SER A 80 15.17 -15.17 3.79
C SER A 80 15.74 -14.89 5.18
N GLU A 81 16.25 -13.70 5.45
CA GLU A 81 16.75 -13.29 6.77
C GLU A 81 15.60 -12.89 7.69
N ILE A 82 14.60 -12.19 7.17
CA ILE A 82 13.39 -11.82 7.92
C ILE A 82 12.67 -13.07 8.41
N LEU A 83 12.49 -14.08 7.54
CA LEU A 83 11.82 -15.34 7.92
C LEU A 83 12.56 -16.14 9.00
N LYS A 84 13.88 -15.96 9.14
CA LYS A 84 14.67 -16.63 10.19
C LYS A 84 14.50 -15.99 11.56
N GLU A 85 14.18 -14.70 11.63
CA GLU A 85 13.93 -13.99 12.89
C GLU A 85 12.49 -14.13 13.40
N VAL A 86 11.57 -14.58 12.54
CA VAL A 86 10.18 -14.84 12.95
C VAL A 86 10.13 -16.10 13.82
N VAL A 87 10.13 -15.89 15.14
CA VAL A 87 9.83 -16.95 16.12
C VAL A 87 8.31 -17.11 16.21
N ILE A 88 7.79 -18.20 15.64
CA ILE A 88 6.38 -18.57 15.73
C ILE A 88 6.19 -19.42 16.97
N ASP A 89 5.26 -19.06 17.85
CA ASP A 89 4.91 -19.89 19.00
C ASP A 89 4.10 -21.13 18.57
N GLU A 90 4.09 -22.15 19.43
CA GLU A 90 3.49 -23.45 19.16
C GLU A 90 1.98 -23.37 18.87
N ASP A 91 1.28 -22.40 19.46
CA ASP A 91 -0.16 -22.20 19.24
C ASP A 91 -0.41 -21.57 17.86
N THR A 92 0.42 -20.59 17.47
CA THR A 92 0.38 -19.98 16.14
C THR A 92 0.71 -21.00 15.04
N GLU A 93 1.67 -21.92 15.27
CA GLU A 93 1.97 -23.00 14.34
C GLU A 93 0.77 -23.94 14.12
N LYS A 94 0.11 -24.35 15.21
CA LYS A 94 -1.11 -25.17 15.15
C LYS A 94 -2.25 -24.47 14.40
N LEU A 95 -2.40 -23.17 14.61
CA LEU A 95 -3.38 -22.34 13.90
C LEU A 95 -3.13 -22.31 12.39
N ILE A 96 -1.88 -22.12 11.96
CA ILE A 96 -1.51 -22.10 10.53
C ILE A 96 -1.82 -23.45 9.88
N LEU A 97 -1.47 -24.56 10.54
CA LEU A 97 -1.75 -25.90 10.04
C LEU A 97 -3.25 -26.15 9.89
N THR A 98 -4.02 -25.82 10.92
CA THR A 98 -5.48 -26.01 10.93
C THR A 98 -6.16 -25.18 9.84
N ALA A 99 -5.75 -23.92 9.67
CA ALA A 99 -6.24 -23.06 8.61
C ALA A 99 -5.92 -23.63 7.22
N GLY A 100 -4.69 -24.12 7.02
CA GLY A 100 -4.26 -24.76 5.78
C GLY A 100 -5.06 -26.01 5.43
N GLU A 101 -5.37 -26.85 6.41
CA GLU A 101 -6.23 -28.03 6.23
C GLU A 101 -7.67 -27.67 5.91
N ALA A 102 -8.25 -26.69 6.61
CA ALA A 102 -9.59 -26.21 6.33
C ALA A 102 -9.71 -25.70 4.88
N HIS A 103 -8.73 -24.91 4.42
CA HIS A 103 -8.66 -24.45 3.04
C HIS A 103 -8.63 -25.63 2.03
N LYS A 104 -7.79 -26.64 2.27
CA LYS A 104 -7.71 -27.84 1.42
C LYS A 104 -9.02 -28.64 1.39
N ASN A 105 -9.71 -28.74 2.52
CA ASN A 105 -10.96 -29.48 2.62
C ASN A 105 -12.11 -28.74 1.92
N THR A 106 -12.16 -27.42 2.02
CA THR A 106 -13.13 -26.61 1.25
C THR A 106 -12.88 -26.62 -0.26
N ALA A 107 -11.62 -26.79 -0.68
CA ALA A 107 -11.28 -26.92 -2.11
C ALA A 107 -11.64 -28.29 -2.71
N LYS A 108 -11.79 -29.34 -1.87
CA LYS A 108 -12.20 -30.69 -2.30
C LYS A 108 -13.71 -30.91 -2.31
N SER A 109 -14.49 -29.98 -1.76
CA SER A 109 -15.96 -30.07 -1.69
C SER A 109 -16.69 -29.41 -2.88
N TYR A 110 -15.96 -29.07 -3.95
CA TYR A 110 -16.47 -28.53 -5.21
C TYR A 110 -16.01 -29.39 -6.39
#